data_AF-A0A820MK49-F1
#
_entry.id   AF-A0A820MK49-F1
#
_cell.length_a   1.000
_cell.length_b   1.000
_cell.length_c   1.000
_cell.angle_alpha   90.00
_cell.angle_beta   90.00
_cell.angle_gamma   90.00
#
_symmetry.space_group_name_H-M   'P 1'
#
loop_
_entity.id
_entity.type
_entity.pdbx_description
1 polymer ?
#
loop_
_entity_poly.entity_id
_entity_poly.type
_entity_poly.pdbx_seq_one_letter_code
_entity_poly.pdbx_strand_id
1 'polypeptide(L)'
;DIIQFQSVTELELQNLRRLAFAGKYQYQITDSILNINNIKQLEDTVDEDLLSFKQKQHIAQKTMQQIETLLLKEIDSNNDNYNELSNDSQQQNLQELNDNHKIIYAMVGGVIQSISVHIDDKIIVDQTILCTIQAMKTEITIISDCN
;
A
#
# COMPACT_ATOMS: atom_id res chain seq x y z
N ASP A 1 -11.76 -20.15 19.28
CA ASP A 1 -11.02 -20.84 18.21
C ASP A 1 -9.56 -20.43 18.22
N ILE A 2 -8.67 -21.35 17.84
CA ILE A 2 -7.23 -21.10 17.70
C ILE A 2 -6.90 -21.18 16.22
N ILE A 3 -6.27 -20.12 15.68
CA ILE A 3 -5.80 -20.09 14.30
C ILE A 3 -4.28 -20.32 14.32
N GLN A 4 -3.84 -21.40 13.67
CA GLN A 4 -2.42 -21.71 13.54
C GLN A 4 -1.99 -21.54 12.08
N PHE A 5 -0.93 -20.75 11.86
CA PHE A 5 -0.35 -20.58 10.54
C PHE A 5 0.62 -21.72 10.25
N GLN A 6 0.51 -22.29 9.04
CA GLN A 6 1.46 -23.24 8.49
C GLN A 6 2.26 -22.54 7.39
N SER A 7 3.56 -22.78 7.37
CA SER A 7 4.44 -22.23 6.34
C SER A 7 4.17 -22.88 5.00
N VAL A 8 3.94 -22.06 3.97
CA VAL A 8 3.75 -22.47 2.58
C VAL A 8 4.51 -21.50 1.67
N THR A 9 4.91 -21.98 0.51
CA THR A 9 5.46 -21.15 -0.56
C THR A 9 4.38 -20.33 -1.24
N GLU A 10 4.75 -19.28 -1.98
CA GLU A 10 3.79 -18.45 -2.71
C GLU A 10 3.02 -19.24 -3.77
N LEU A 11 3.71 -20.14 -4.49
CA LEU A 11 3.08 -21.02 -5.48
C LEU A 11 2.04 -21.95 -4.85
N GLU A 12 2.37 -22.53 -3.69
CA GLU A 12 1.44 -23.37 -2.93
C GLU A 12 0.24 -22.56 -2.46
N LEU A 13 0.45 -21.35 -1.93
CA LEU A 13 -0.64 -20.48 -1.48
C LEU A 13 -1.60 -20.14 -2.64
N GLN A 14 -1.10 -19.88 -3.84
CA GLN A 14 -1.94 -19.64 -5.01
C GLN A 14 -2.78 -20.87 -5.38
N ASN A 15 -2.18 -22.06 -5.33
CA ASN A 15 -2.89 -23.31 -5.57
C ASN A 15 -3.96 -23.58 -4.51
N LEU A 16 -3.64 -23.37 -3.23
CA LEU A 16 -4.58 -23.50 -2.11
C LEU A 16 -5.76 -22.53 -2.24
N ARG A 17 -5.51 -21.27 -2.64
CA ARG A 17 -6.56 -20.28 -2.92
C ARG A 17 -7.49 -20.75 -4.04
N ARG A 18 -6.93 -21.25 -5.16
CA ARG A 18 -7.75 -21.78 -6.27
C ARG A 18 -8.61 -22.96 -5.82
N LEU A 19 -8.07 -23.88 -5.04
CA LEU A 19 -8.81 -25.00 -4.47
C LEU A 19 -9.92 -24.54 -3.52
N ALA A 20 -9.66 -23.51 -2.70
CA ALA A 20 -10.65 -22.94 -1.79
C ALA A 20 -11.81 -22.28 -2.53
N PHE A 21 -11.53 -21.46 -3.55
CA PHE A 21 -12.59 -20.86 -4.39
C PHE A 21 -13.42 -21.90 -5.14
N ALA A 22 -12.81 -23.03 -5.53
CA ALA A 22 -13.51 -24.14 -6.15
C ALA A 22 -14.26 -25.04 -5.14
N GLY A 23 -14.21 -24.75 -3.83
CA GLY A 23 -14.80 -25.57 -2.79
C GLY A 23 -14.14 -26.94 -2.59
N LYS A 24 -12.92 -27.13 -3.13
CA LYS A 24 -12.17 -28.40 -3.09
C LYS A 24 -11.10 -28.43 -1.99
N TYR A 25 -10.85 -27.30 -1.34
CA TYR A 25 -9.90 -27.24 -0.23
C TYR A 25 -10.53 -27.79 1.05
N GLN A 26 -9.87 -28.76 1.66
CA GLN A 26 -10.28 -29.32 2.94
C GLN A 26 -9.57 -28.59 4.08
N TYR A 27 -10.34 -27.84 4.86
CA TYR A 27 -9.83 -27.16 6.05
C TYR A 27 -9.50 -28.17 7.15
N GLN A 28 -8.34 -28.01 7.77
CA GLN A 28 -7.95 -28.77 8.96
C GLN A 28 -8.62 -28.11 10.18
N ILE A 29 -9.84 -28.54 10.49
CA ILE A 29 -10.59 -28.08 11.65
C ILE A 29 -10.63 -29.21 12.66
N THR A 30 -10.16 -28.95 13.88
CA THR A 30 -10.16 -29.91 14.98
C THR A 30 -11.07 -29.40 16.08
N ASP A 31 -12.11 -30.16 16.39
CA ASP A 31 -12.96 -29.88 17.55
C ASP A 31 -12.17 -30.14 18.83
N SER A 32 -11.98 -29.09 19.63
CA SER A 32 -11.25 -29.17 20.89
C SER A 32 -11.84 -28.21 21.92
N ILE A 33 -11.74 -28.59 23.19
CA ILE A 33 -12.17 -27.76 24.32
C ILE A 33 -10.94 -27.08 24.89
N LEU A 34 -10.94 -25.75 24.86
CA LEU A 34 -9.90 -24.96 25.50
C LEU A 34 -10.10 -24.99 27.03
N ASN A 35 -9.19 -25.64 27.75
CA ASN A 35 -9.22 -25.67 29.21
C ASN A 35 -8.29 -24.59 29.78
N ILE A 36 -8.87 -23.56 30.40
CA ILE A 36 -8.16 -22.43 30.99
C ILE A 36 -7.18 -22.87 32.09
N ASN A 37 -7.49 -23.93 32.83
CA ASN A 37 -6.59 -24.41 33.89
C ASN A 37 -5.29 -24.97 33.31
N ASN A 38 -5.35 -25.61 32.14
CA ASN A 38 -4.15 -26.11 31.46
C ASN A 38 -3.29 -24.96 30.91
N ILE A 39 -3.92 -23.84 30.52
CA ILE A 39 -3.19 -22.64 30.07
C ILE A 39 -2.42 -22.02 31.24
N LYS A 40 -3.07 -21.85 32.40
CA LYS A 40 -2.43 -21.27 33.59
C LYS A 40 -1.22 -22.09 34.06
N GLN A 41 -1.35 -23.42 34.06
CA GLN A 41 -0.22 -24.30 34.37
C GLN A 41 0.93 -24.15 33.38
N LEU A 42 0.63 -23.88 32.10
CA LEU A 42 1.64 -23.61 31.08
C LEU A 42 2.34 -22.26 31.31
N GLU A 43 1.59 -21.22 31.70
CA GLU A 43 2.15 -19.92 32.07
C GLU A 43 3.13 -20.06 33.25
N ASP A 44 2.74 -20.80 34.30
CA ASP A 44 3.58 -21.05 35.47
C ASP A 44 4.89 -21.80 35.11
N THR A 45 4.88 -22.62 34.04
CA THR A 45 6.09 -23.34 33.57
C THR A 45 6.98 -22.54 32.63
N VAL A 46 6.47 -21.48 32.00
CA VAL A 46 7.19 -20.66 30.99
C VAL A 46 7.53 -19.27 31.54
N ASP A 47 7.25 -19.03 32.82
CA ASP A 47 7.22 -17.71 33.43
C ASP A 47 8.57 -16.96 33.32
N GLU A 48 9.70 -17.67 33.43
CA GLU A 48 11.05 -17.06 33.35
C GLU A 48 11.40 -16.57 31.92
N ASP A 49 11.10 -17.38 30.90
CA ASP A 49 11.32 -17.03 29.49
C ASP A 49 10.35 -15.92 29.03
N LEU A 50 9.10 -16.00 29.46
CA LEU A 50 8.07 -15.00 29.15
C LEU A 50 8.40 -13.64 29.79
N LEU A 51 8.88 -13.63 31.03
CA LEU A 51 9.33 -12.43 31.73
C LEU A 51 10.53 -11.80 31.02
N SER A 52 11.51 -12.61 30.62
CA SER A 52 12.71 -12.13 29.91
C SER A 52 12.36 -11.54 28.53
N PHE A 53 11.40 -12.14 27.81
CA PHE A 53 10.90 -11.63 26.54
C PHE A 53 10.18 -10.28 26.71
N LYS A 54 9.25 -10.19 27.67
CA LYS A 54 8.50 -8.95 27.95
C LYS A 54 9.41 -7.79 28.36
N GLN A 55 10.42 -8.05 29.20
CA GLN A 55 11.38 -7.04 29.66
C GLN A 55 12.26 -6.52 28.52
N LYS A 56 12.69 -7.38 27.59
CA LYS A 56 13.53 -6.99 26.45
C LYS A 56 12.76 -6.26 25.33
N GLN A 57 11.44 -6.41 25.25
CA GLN A 57 10.63 -5.87 24.15
C GLN A 57 10.44 -4.34 24.17
N HIS A 58 10.79 -3.63 25.26
CA HIS A 58 10.01 -2.43 25.62
C HIS A 58 10.65 -1.04 25.62
N ILE A 59 11.94 -0.80 25.36
CA ILE A 59 12.50 0.54 25.69
C ILE A 59 13.10 1.33 24.51
N ALA A 60 13.82 0.72 23.56
CA ALA A 60 14.50 1.50 22.52
C ALA A 60 13.81 1.48 21.14
N GLN A 61 13.35 0.31 20.68
CA GLN A 61 12.90 0.14 19.28
C GLN A 61 11.49 0.66 19.01
N LYS A 62 10.55 0.50 19.96
CA LYS A 62 9.17 1.00 19.79
C LYS A 62 9.13 2.53 19.66
N THR A 63 9.98 3.24 20.41
CA THR A 63 9.99 4.71 20.43
C THR A 63 10.44 5.31 19.10
N MET A 64 11.52 4.80 18.48
CA MET A 64 11.98 5.32 17.18
C MET A 64 11.05 4.97 16.03
N GLN A 65 10.51 3.74 15.98
CA GLN A 65 9.52 3.39 14.94
C GLN A 65 8.21 4.18 15.09
N GLN A 66 7.80 4.47 16.33
CA GLN A 66 6.65 5.34 16.59
C GLN A 66 6.93 6.78 16.15
N ILE A 67 8.13 7.30 16.41
CA ILE A 67 8.55 8.62 15.94
C ILE A 67 8.57 8.66 14.40
N GLU A 68 9.17 7.69 13.73
CA GLU A 68 9.18 7.60 12.25
C GLU A 68 7.75 7.52 11.68
N THR A 69 6.88 6.72 12.30
CA THR A 69 5.47 6.60 11.88
C THR A 69 4.70 7.92 12.08
N LEU A 70 4.98 8.66 13.15
CA LEU A 70 4.38 9.97 13.40
C LEU A 70 4.89 11.04 12.42
N LEU A 71 6.19 11.03 12.12
CA LEU A 71 6.81 11.96 11.16
C LEU A 71 6.28 11.75 9.74
N LEU A 72 6.10 10.50 9.30
CA LEU A 72 5.48 10.20 7.99
C LEU A 72 4.04 10.74 7.90
N LYS A 73 3.25 10.63 8.97
CA LYS A 73 1.90 11.21 9.03
C LYS A 73 1.90 12.74 8.95
N GLU A 74 2.87 13.41 9.57
CA GLU A 74 2.99 14.88 9.52
C GLU A 74 3.45 15.37 8.15
N ILE A 75 4.32 14.65 7.45
CA ILE A 75 4.73 14.98 6.08
C ILE A 75 3.51 14.89 5.14
N ASP A 76 2.69 13.85 5.26
CA ASP A 76 1.45 13.72 4.48
C ASP A 76 0.44 14.83 4.81
N SER A 77 0.38 15.28 6.07
CA SER A 77 -0.53 16.35 6.51
C SER A 77 -0.06 17.77 6.15
N ASN A 78 1.26 17.98 6.02
CA ASN A 78 1.83 19.28 5.65
C ASN A 78 1.85 19.55 4.15
N ASN A 79 1.61 18.52 3.32
CA ASN A 79 1.43 18.69 1.87
C ASN A 79 0.09 19.36 1.51
N ASP A 80 -0.85 19.50 2.46
CA ASP A 80 -2.11 20.22 2.26
C ASP A 80 -1.95 21.75 2.31
N ASN A 81 -0.75 22.28 2.61
CA ASN A 81 -0.49 23.72 2.77
C ASN A 81 0.27 24.37 1.60
N TYR A 82 0.44 23.68 0.46
CA TYR A 82 0.95 24.28 -0.78
C TYR A 82 -0.20 24.80 -1.67
N ASN A 83 -0.88 25.82 -1.18
CA ASN A 83 -1.52 26.85 -2.00
C ASN A 83 -1.02 28.15 -1.37
N GLU A 84 -0.07 28.90 -1.92
CA GLU A 84 -0.31 29.81 -3.03
C GLU A 84 1.06 30.30 -3.57
N LEU A 85 1.45 29.84 -4.76
CA LEU A 85 2.46 30.54 -5.58
C LEU A 85 1.74 31.04 -6.83
N SER A 86 1.32 32.30 -6.74
CA SER A 86 1.03 33.27 -7.81
C SER A 86 0.73 32.70 -9.22
N ASN A 87 -0.55 32.78 -9.61
CA ASN A 87 -1.14 32.34 -10.89
C ASN A 87 -0.62 33.05 -12.15
N ASP A 88 0.12 34.15 -12.03
CA ASP A 88 0.35 35.03 -13.19
C ASP A 88 1.53 34.60 -14.08
N SER A 89 2.48 33.79 -13.57
CA SER A 89 3.68 33.38 -14.32
C SER A 89 3.53 32.05 -15.06
N GLN A 90 2.58 31.19 -14.67
CA GLN A 90 2.36 29.89 -15.30
C GLN A 90 1.46 29.97 -16.54
N GLN A 91 0.51 30.92 -16.58
CA GLN A 91 -0.38 31.08 -17.73
C GLN A 91 0.34 31.53 -19.01
N GLN A 92 1.41 32.33 -18.91
CA GLN A 92 2.18 32.76 -20.10
C GLN A 92 3.00 31.61 -20.73
N ASN A 93 3.62 30.74 -19.93
CA ASN A 93 4.36 29.58 -20.46
C ASN A 93 3.44 28.50 -21.07
N LEU A 94 2.23 28.33 -20.54
CA LEU A 94 1.21 27.44 -21.11
C LEU A 94 0.70 27.94 -22.47
N GLN A 95 0.70 29.26 -22.69
CA GLN A 95 0.22 29.86 -23.94
C GLN A 95 1.20 29.67 -25.11
N GLU A 96 2.51 29.71 -24.88
CA GLU A 96 3.52 29.42 -25.91
C GLU A 96 3.61 27.93 -26.28
N LEU A 97 3.28 27.01 -25.37
CA LEU A 97 3.26 25.57 -25.64
C LEU A 97 2.06 25.13 -26.48
N ASN A 98 0.93 25.83 -26.38
CA ASN A 98 -0.34 25.49 -27.04
C ASN A 98 -0.28 25.57 -28.58
N ASP A 99 0.64 26.33 -29.15
CA ASP A 99 0.66 26.56 -30.60
C ASP A 99 1.21 25.35 -31.40
N ASN A 100 1.89 24.39 -30.74
CA ASN A 100 2.46 23.21 -31.41
C ASN A 100 2.37 21.89 -30.61
N HIS A 101 1.84 21.88 -29.38
CA HIS A 101 1.79 20.68 -28.54
C HIS A 101 0.35 20.30 -28.16
N LYS A 102 0.06 19.00 -28.15
CA LYS A 102 -1.16 18.47 -27.53
C LYS A 102 -0.94 18.35 -26.02
N ILE A 103 -1.84 18.94 -25.23
CA ILE A 103 -1.81 18.87 -23.77
C ILE A 103 -2.84 17.85 -23.29
N ILE A 104 -2.41 16.89 -22.48
CA ILE A 104 -3.30 15.89 -21.87
C ILE A 104 -3.52 16.27 -20.41
N TYR A 105 -4.78 16.49 -20.06
CA TYR A 105 -5.20 16.83 -18.70
C TYR A 105 -5.71 15.59 -17.96
N ALA A 106 -5.33 15.46 -16.69
CA ALA A 106 -5.95 14.49 -15.81
C ALA A 106 -7.38 14.94 -15.48
N MET A 107 -8.36 14.02 -15.55
CA MET A 107 -9.76 14.31 -15.21
C MET A 107 -10.00 14.58 -13.73
N VAL A 108 -9.07 14.15 -12.86
CA VAL A 108 -9.17 14.30 -11.41
C VAL A 108 -7.81 14.63 -10.81
N GLY A 109 -7.81 15.41 -9.72
CA GLY A 109 -6.62 15.67 -8.92
C GLY A 109 -6.22 14.43 -8.11
N GLY A 110 -4.92 14.14 -8.07
CA GLY A 110 -4.36 12.99 -7.36
C GLY A 110 -2.84 13.02 -7.32
N VAL A 111 -2.24 11.99 -6.71
CA VAL A 111 -0.77 11.85 -6.62
C VAL A 111 -0.29 10.96 -7.76
N ILE A 112 0.75 11.38 -8.50
CA ILE A 112 1.36 10.55 -9.55
C ILE A 112 2.07 9.36 -8.89
N GLN A 113 1.63 8.14 -9.19
CA GLN A 113 2.27 6.91 -8.70
C GLN A 113 3.40 6.45 -9.62
N SER A 114 3.19 6.53 -10.93
CA SER A 114 4.19 6.12 -11.91
C SER A 114 3.99 6.83 -13.24
N ILE A 115 5.10 7.07 -13.95
CA ILE A 115 5.13 7.54 -15.34
C ILE A 115 5.60 6.36 -16.18
N SER A 116 4.79 5.95 -17.16
CA SER A 116 4.99 4.73 -17.95
C SER A 116 5.69 4.98 -19.29
N VAL A 117 5.92 6.25 -19.64
CA VAL A 117 6.60 6.68 -20.87
C VAL A 117 7.85 7.48 -20.56
N HIS A 118 8.76 7.55 -21.52
CA HIS A 118 9.92 8.43 -21.49
C HIS A 118 9.76 9.57 -22.48
N ILE A 119 10.54 10.64 -22.29
CA ILE A 119 10.59 11.76 -23.23
C ILE A 119 11.09 11.21 -24.57
N ASP A 120 10.46 11.64 -25.67
CA ASP A 120 10.69 11.20 -27.05
C ASP A 120 10.20 9.79 -27.43
N ASP A 121 9.50 9.10 -26.53
CA ASP A 121 8.84 7.83 -26.88
C ASP A 121 7.75 8.05 -27.95
N LYS A 122 7.67 7.12 -28.89
CA LYS A 122 6.58 7.10 -29.87
C LYS A 122 5.29 6.61 -29.21
N ILE A 123 4.36 7.53 -28.99
CA ILE A 123 3.06 7.25 -28.40
C ILE A 123 2.10 6.65 -29.45
N ILE A 124 1.50 5.50 -29.13
CA ILE A 124 0.41 4.91 -29.90
C ILE A 124 -0.91 5.28 -29.21
N VAL A 125 -1.66 6.12 -29.90
CA VAL A 125 -2.99 6.58 -29.50
C VAL A 125 -3.89 5.42 -29.04
N ASP A 126 -4.61 5.63 -27.96
CA ASP A 126 -5.53 4.70 -27.29
C ASP A 126 -4.89 3.39 -26.78
N GLN A 127 -3.57 3.25 -26.85
CA GLN A 127 -2.85 2.03 -26.46
C GLN A 127 -1.72 2.29 -25.48
N THR A 128 -1.12 3.48 -25.51
CA THR A 128 -0.01 3.82 -24.63
C THR A 128 -0.53 4.40 -23.32
N ILE A 129 -0.23 3.72 -22.21
CA ILE A 129 -0.39 4.27 -20.87
C ILE A 129 0.71 5.32 -20.67
N LEU A 130 0.33 6.55 -20.34
CA LEU A 130 1.26 7.65 -20.11
C LEU A 130 1.70 7.68 -18.64
N CYS A 131 0.74 7.67 -17.72
CA CYS A 131 1.00 7.64 -16.29
C CYS A 131 -0.18 7.05 -15.52
N THR A 132 0.07 6.65 -14.28
CA THR A 132 -0.95 6.23 -13.32
C THR A 132 -0.95 7.21 -12.16
N ILE A 133 -2.13 7.74 -11.85
CA ILE A 133 -2.38 8.59 -10.69
C ILE A 133 -3.20 7.82 -9.66
N GLN A 134 -2.93 8.07 -8.39
CA GLN A 134 -3.81 7.64 -7.30
C GLN A 134 -4.71 8.80 -6.91
N ALA A 135 -6.01 8.63 -7.15
CA ALA A 135 -7.03 9.59 -6.74
C ALA A 135 -8.13 8.83 -5.99
N MET A 136 -8.60 9.37 -4.86
CA MET A 136 -9.68 8.77 -4.07
C MET A 136 -9.45 7.28 -3.72
N LYS A 137 -8.20 6.90 -3.42
CA LYS A 137 -7.76 5.51 -3.15
C LYS A 137 -7.92 4.53 -4.31
N THR A 138 -8.14 5.04 -5.53
CA THR A 138 -8.25 4.26 -6.76
C THR A 138 -7.10 4.61 -7.68
N GLU A 139 -6.57 3.61 -8.36
CA GLU A 139 -5.57 3.80 -9.43
C GLU A 139 -6.31 4.19 -10.71
N ILE A 140 -5.92 5.32 -11.28
CA ILE A 140 -6.48 5.86 -12.52
C ILE A 140 -5.35 5.96 -13.53
N THR A 141 -5.53 5.25 -14.63
CA THR A 141 -4.57 5.20 -15.73
C THR A 141 -4.91 6.26 -16.76
N ILE A 142 -3.95 7.13 -17.07
CA ILE A 142 -4.06 8.11 -18.15
C ILE A 142 -3.50 7.47 -19.41
N ILE A 143 -4.37 7.22 -20.37
CA ILE A 143 -4.03 6.68 -21.69
C ILE A 143 -3.89 7.84 -22.67
N SER A 144 -3.02 7.70 -23.65
CA SER A 144 -2.89 8.65 -24.73
C SER A 144 -4.19 8.74 -25.55
N ASP A 145 -4.99 9.78 -25.35
CA ASP A 145 -6.15 10.09 -26.19
C ASP A 145 -5.73 11.09 -27.29
N CYS A 146 -6.24 10.91 -28.50
CA CYS A 146 -6.12 11.90 -29.57
C CYS A 146 -7.40 12.70 -29.72
N ASN A 147 -7.61 13.62 -28.79
CA ASN A 147 -8.39 14.81 -29.07
C ASN A 147 -7.42 15.99 -29.20
#